data_AF-A0A349H638-F1
#
_entry.id   AF-A0A349H638-F1
#
_cell.length_a   1.000
_cell.length_b   1.000
_cell.length_c   1.000
_cell.angle_alpha   90.00
_cell.angle_beta   90.00
_cell.angle_gamma   90.00
#
_symmetry.space_group_name_H-M   'P 1'
#
loop_
_entity.id
_entity.type
_entity.pdbx_description
1 polymer ?
#
loop_
_entity_poly.entity_id
_entity_poly.type
_entity_poly.pdbx_seq_one_letter_code
_entity_poly.pdbx_strand_id
1 'polypeptide(L)' 'MSNKDTIENKISLVRKYLARLEVYKKYSPEEIENDQFISGSLERYLYLVVQATIDTAEAMIAYRKLRKPVTLR' A
#
# COMPACT_ATOMS: atom_id res chain seq x y z
N MET A 1 -11.15 8.29 15.19
CA MET A 1 -12.20 7.33 14.78
C MET A 1 -12.14 7.22 13.27
N SER A 2 -12.00 6.02 12.70
CA SER A 2 -11.96 5.83 11.25
C SER A 2 -13.28 6.32 10.66
N ASN A 3 -13.24 7.36 9.83
CA ASN A 3 -14.39 7.91 9.10
C ASN A 3 -14.20 7.67 7.60
N LYS A 4 -15.24 7.95 6.80
CA LYS A 4 -15.21 7.74 5.35
C LYS A 4 -14.04 8.48 4.68
N ASP A 5 -13.79 9.72 5.09
CA ASP A 5 -12.70 10.55 4.56
C ASP A 5 -11.31 9.94 4.82
N THR A 6 -11.11 9.33 6.00
CA THR A 6 -9.85 8.64 6.32
C THR A 6 -9.61 7.46 5.38
N ILE A 7 -10.65 6.72 5.03
CA ILE A 7 -10.56 5.59 4.10
C ILE A 7 -10.29 6.10 2.68
N GLU A 8 -10.99 7.14 2.24
CA GLU A 8 -10.79 7.74 0.91
C GLU A 8 -9.37 8.30 0.73
N ASN A 9 -8.82 8.93 1.77
CA ASN A 9 -7.43 9.39 1.78
C ASN A 9 -6.44 8.23 1.67
N LYS A 10 -6.67 7.13 2.38
CA LYS A 10 -5.82 5.93 2.32
C LYS A 10 -5.90 5.24 0.95
N ILE A 11 -7.10 5.13 0.36
CA ILE A 11 -7.28 4.63 -1.03
C ILE A 11 -6.52 5.51 -2.02
N SER A 12 -6.59 6.83 -1.87
CA SER A 12 -5.87 7.78 -2.73
C SER A 12 -4.35 7.60 -2.61
N LEU A 13 -3.85 7.29 -1.42
CA LEU A 13 -2.44 6.99 -1.19
C LEU A 13 -2.00 5.69 -1.87
N VAL A 14 -2.80 4.62 -1.76
CA VAL A 14 -2.54 3.35 -2.48
C VAL A 14 -2.47 3.58 -3.98
N ARG A 15 -3.44 4.32 -4.54
CA ARG A 15 -3.46 4.67 -5.98
C ARG A 15 -2.23 5.48 -6.39
N LYS A 16 -1.80 6.44 -5.57
CA LYS A 16 -0.59 7.24 -5.82
C LYS A 16 0.65 6.35 -5.93
N TYR A 17 0.80 5.36 -5.06
CA TYR A 17 1.95 4.46 -5.11
C TYR A 17 1.87 3.47 -6.27
N LEU A 18 0.70 2.92 -6.58
CA LEU A 18 0.50 2.10 -7.78
C LEU A 18 0.85 2.85 -9.06
N ALA A 19 0.44 4.11 -9.18
CA ALA A 19 0.79 4.94 -10.34
C ALA A 19 2.31 5.19 -10.47
N ARG A 20 3.06 5.18 -9.37
CA ARG A 20 4.54 5.25 -9.43
C ARG A 20 5.15 3.94 -9.89
N LEU A 21 4.56 2.79 -9.55
CA LEU A 21 5.02 1.49 -9.99
C LEU A 21 4.90 1.28 -11.50
N GLU A 22 3.94 1.93 -12.16
CA GLU A 22 3.79 1.88 -13.62
C GLU A 22 5.06 2.30 -14.38
N VAL A 23 5.84 3.23 -13.82
CA VAL A 23 7.09 3.71 -14.44
C VAL A 23 8.13 2.59 -14.58
N TYR A 24 8.07 1.57 -13.72
CA TYR A 24 9.06 0.49 -13.71
C TYR A 24 8.74 -0.62 -14.70
N LYS A 25 7.52 -0.67 -15.26
CA LYS A 25 7.12 -1.69 -16.26
C LYS A 25 7.89 -1.60 -17.58
N LYS A 26 8.58 -0.49 -17.83
CA LYS A 26 9.41 -0.29 -19.03
C LYS A 26 10.78 -0.98 -18.94
N TYR A 27 11.20 -1.39 -17.74
CA TYR A 27 12.49 -2.05 -17.53
C TYR A 27 12.33 -3.57 -17.60
N SER A 28 13.31 -4.26 -18.18
CA SER A 28 13.44 -5.71 -18.10
C SER A 28 13.90 -6.15 -16.70
N PRO A 29 13.70 -7.43 -16.34
CA PRO A 29 14.26 -7.98 -15.11
C PRO A 29 15.78 -7.77 -15.00
N GLU A 30 16.55 -7.99 -16.08
CA GLU A 30 18.00 -7.76 -16.04
C GLU A 30 18.35 -6.29 -15.83
N GLU A 31 17.61 -5.36 -16.43
CA GLU A 31 17.83 -3.91 -16.23
C GLU A 31 17.58 -3.48 -14.77
N ILE A 32 16.57 -4.08 -14.13
CA ILE A 32 16.28 -3.84 -12.71
C ILE A 32 17.38 -4.43 -11.83
N GLU A 33 17.80 -5.66 -12.08
CA GLU A 33 18.82 -6.34 -11.27
C GLU A 33 20.20 -5.68 -11.36
N ASN A 34 20.55 -5.15 -12.54
CA ASN A 34 21.86 -4.52 -12.78
C ASN A 34 21.93 -3.04 -12.37
N ASP A 35 20.81 -2.40 -12.02
CA ASP A 35 20.75 -1.02 -11.52
C ASP A 35 20.23 -0.98 -10.08
N GLN A 36 21.15 -0.81 -9.13
CA GLN A 36 20.84 -0.76 -7.70
C GLN A 36 19.85 0.34 -7.33
N PHE A 37 19.85 1.47 -8.04
CA PHE A 37 18.93 2.57 -7.75
C PHE A 37 17.51 2.24 -8.22
N ILE A 38 17.38 1.66 -9.42
CA ILE A 38 16.09 1.19 -9.95
C ILE A 38 15.53 0.09 -9.06
N SER A 39 16.34 -0.93 -8.73
CA SER A 39 15.95 -2.03 -7.86
C SER A 39 15.48 -1.55 -6.49
N GLY A 40 16.31 -0.78 -5.78
CA GLY A 40 15.96 -0.30 -4.44
C GLY A 40 14.73 0.62 -4.45
N SER A 41 14.55 1.42 -5.50
CA SER A 41 13.36 2.26 -5.64
C SER A 41 12.10 1.43 -5.89
N LEU A 42 12.18 0.42 -6.75
CA LEU A 42 11.08 -0.51 -7.03
C LEU A 42 10.65 -1.24 -5.76
N GLU A 43 11.60 -1.83 -5.03
CA GLU A 43 11.36 -2.50 -3.75
C GLU A 43 10.66 -1.57 -2.75
N ARG A 44 11.14 -0.32 -2.64
CA ARG A 44 10.56 0.67 -1.75
C ARG A 44 9.12 1.00 -2.09
N TYR A 45 8.81 1.19 -3.37
CA TYR A 45 7.44 1.50 -3.79
C TYR A 45 6.50 0.29 -3.66
N LEU A 46 6.98 -0.93 -3.91
CA LEU A 46 6.23 -2.16 -3.65
C LEU A 46 5.88 -2.28 -2.17
N TYR A 47 6.85 -2.09 -1.28
CA TYR A 47 6.63 -2.08 0.16
C TYR A 47 5.59 -1.03 0.56
N LEU A 48 5.69 0.19 0.03
CA LEU A 48 4.75 1.28 0.33
C LEU A 48 3.31 0.96 -0.11
N VAL A 49 3.12 0.34 -1.27
CA VAL A 49 1.79 -0.10 -1.73
C VAL A 49 1.20 -1.12 -0.77
N VAL A 50 1.98 -2.14 -0.39
CA VAL A 50 1.53 -3.20 0.51
C VAL A 50 1.15 -2.61 1.87
N GLN A 51 2.02 -1.78 2.45
CA GLN A 51 1.76 -1.15 3.74
C GLN A 51 0.51 -0.25 3.68
N ALA A 52 0.38 0.61 2.66
CA ALA A 52 -0.80 1.46 2.50
C ALA A 52 -2.09 0.65 2.30
N THR A 53 -1.99 -0.53 1.67
CA THR A 53 -3.13 -1.45 1.51
C THR A 53 -3.56 -2.07 2.83
N ILE A 54 -2.60 -2.54 3.64
CA ILE A 54 -2.85 -3.07 5.00
C ILE A 54 -3.53 -2.00 5.86
N ASP A 55 -2.96 -0.80 5.88
CA ASP A 55 -3.49 0.36 6.58
C ASP A 55 -4.93 0.71 6.17
N THR A 56 -5.25 0.56 4.88
CA THR A 56 -6.60 0.77 4.34
C THR A 56 -7.55 -0.30 4.84
N ALA A 57 -7.12 -1.57 4.81
CA ALA A 57 -7.91 -2.69 5.31
C ALA A 57 -8.22 -2.53 6.81
N GLU A 58 -7.24 -2.14 7.63
CA GLU A 58 -7.46 -1.86 9.05
C GLU A 58 -8.45 -0.73 9.29
N ALA A 59 -8.33 0.36 8.53
CA ALA A 59 -9.27 1.48 8.60
C ALA A 59 -10.69 1.05 8.24
N MET A 60 -10.84 0.13 7.27
CA MET A 60 -12.13 -0.40 6.83
C MET A 60 -12.74 -1.37 7.85
N ILE A 61 -11.94 -2.27 8.43
CA ILE A 61 -12.34 -3.15 9.54
C ILE A 61 -12.82 -2.32 10.73
N ALA A 62 -12.09 -1.26 11.09
CA ALA A 62 -12.47 -0.37 12.18
C ALA A 62 -13.78 0.39 11.88
N TYR A 63 -13.93 0.92 10.66
CA TYR A 63 -15.15 1.62 10.24
C TYR A 63 -16.39 0.72 10.24
N ARG A 64 -16.23 -0.54 9.82
CA ARG A 64 -17.30 -1.55 9.82
C ARG A 64 -17.54 -2.20 11.19
N LYS A 65 -16.78 -1.80 12.23
CA LYS A 65 -16.83 -2.42 13.57
C LYS A 65 -16.59 -3.94 13.54
N LEU A 66 -15.76 -4.41 12.60
CA LEU A 66 -15.42 -5.82 12.40
C LEU A 66 -14.19 -6.25 13.23
N ARG A 67 -13.68 -5.40 14.12
CA ARG A 67 -12.58 -5.79 15.01
C ARG A 67 -13.04 -6.96 15.88
N LYS A 68 -12.25 -8.02 15.94
CA LYS A 68 -12.46 -9.09 16.91
C LYS A 68 -12.53 -8.47 18.31
N PRO A 69 -13.50 -8.88 19.15
CA PRO A 69 -13.54 -8.42 20.53
C PRO A 69 -12.22 -8.77 21.21
N VAL A 70 -11.63 -7.78 21.88
CA VAL A 70 -10.34 -7.92 22.58
C VAL A 70 -10.48 -8.81 23.82
N THR A 71 -11.72 -9.03 24.26
CA THR A 71 -12.09 -9.94 25.35
C THR A 71 -13.01 -11.04 24.83
N LEU A 72 -12.58 -12.29 24.99
CA LEU A 72 -13.47 -13.45 24.97
C LEU A 72 -14.31 -13.40 26.26
N ARG A 73 -15.62 -13.22 26.14
CA ARG A 73 -16.56 -13.51 27.23
C ARG A 73 -17.08 -14.92 27.06
#